data_AF-A0A1G9X3H5-F1
#
_entry.id   AF-A0A1G9X3H5-F1
#
_cell.length_a   1.000
_cell.length_b   1.000
_cell.length_c   1.000
_cell.angle_alpha   90.00
_cell.angle_beta   90.00
_cell.angle_gamma   90.00
#
_symmetry.space_group_name_H-M   'P 1'
#
loop_
_entity.id
_entity.type
_entity.pdbx_description
1 polymer ?
#
loop_
_entity_poly.entity_id
_entity_poly.type
_entity_poly.pdbx_seq_one_letter_code
_entity_poly.pdbx_strand_id
1 'polypeptide(L)'
;MLRILMPLVLSGIVFFLAPVLGSGGWIHRDSWDMLAFFGCLGFLNYRLIERGFADREEKFVTFYLGSMVLRMILSFAFLLVYLLLGALDFKHFILEFFVLYLFFAGFEFAGVYRKLRHFSEKKP
;
A
#
# COMPACT_ATOMS: atom_id res chain seq x y z
N MET A 1 2.89 4.41 -13.03
CA MET A 1 2.27 5.53 -12.27
C MET A 1 0.76 5.39 -12.07
N LEU A 2 -0.08 5.16 -13.10
CA LEU A 2 -1.56 5.12 -12.96
C LEU A 2 -2.08 4.16 -11.87
N ARG A 3 -1.42 3.02 -11.69
CA ARG A 3 -1.75 2.00 -10.69
C ARG A 3 -1.60 2.43 -9.23
N ILE A 4 -0.77 3.44 -8.96
CA ILE A 4 -0.54 3.98 -7.61
C ILE A 4 -1.44 5.19 -7.38
N LEU A 5 -1.64 5.97 -8.44
CA LEU A 5 -2.55 7.10 -8.43
C LEU A 5 -4.00 6.68 -8.19
N MET A 6 -4.45 5.54 -8.76
CA MET A 6 -5.82 5.05 -8.54
C MET A 6 -6.16 4.82 -7.06
N PRO A 7 -5.43 3.96 -6.30
CA PRO A 7 -5.74 3.72 -4.90
C PRO A 7 -5.51 4.97 -4.03
N LEU A 8 -4.52 5.80 -4.37
CA LEU A 8 -4.25 7.06 -3.65
C LEU A 8 -5.37 8.10 -3.83
N VAL A 9 -5.89 8.26 -5.04
CA VAL A 9 -7.00 9.18 -5.33
C VAL A 9 -8.30 8.64 -4.74
N LEU A 10 -8.57 7.34 -4.85
CA LEU A 10 -9.73 6.71 -4.23
C LEU A 10 -9.72 6.85 -2.71
N SER A 11 -8.61 6.53 -2.04
CA SER A 11 -8.51 6.71 -0.59
C SER A 11 -8.59 8.18 -0.21
N GLY A 12 -7.95 9.08 -0.96
CA GLY A 12 -8.04 10.53 -0.76
C GLY A 12 -9.48 11.06 -0.85
N ILE A 13 -10.27 10.60 -1.82
CA ILE A 13 -11.69 10.98 -1.96
C ILE A 13 -12.50 10.47 -0.77
N VAL A 14 -12.28 9.22 -0.33
CA VAL A 14 -12.98 8.65 0.83
C VAL A 14 -12.66 9.43 2.10
N PHE A 15 -11.38 9.74 2.36
CA PHE A 15 -10.96 10.54 3.52
C PHE A 15 -11.45 11.99 3.45
N PHE A 16 -11.60 12.56 2.26
CA PHE A 16 -12.14 13.91 2.07
C PHE A 16 -13.66 13.98 2.26
N LEU A 17 -14.41 12.96 1.81
CA LEU A 17 -15.88 12.91 1.96
C LEU A 17 -16.33 12.50 3.36
N ALA A 18 -15.57 11.65 4.04
CA ALA A 18 -15.98 11.10 5.32
C ALA A 18 -16.19 12.14 6.46
N PRO A 19 -15.46 13.28 6.56
CA PRO A 19 -15.83 14.35 7.49
C PRO A 19 -17.08 15.14 7.04
N VAL A 20 -17.34 15.25 5.74
CA VAL A 20 -18.54 15.93 5.18
C VAL A 20 -19.83 15.13 5.44
N LEU A 21 -19.72 13.80 5.54
CA LEU A 21 -20.84 12.88 5.78
C LEU A 21 -21.19 12.69 7.27
N GLY A 22 -20.54 13.41 8.19
CA GLY A 22 -20.78 13.28 9.63
C GLY A 22 -20.06 12.10 10.30
N SER A 23 -19.22 11.38 9.55
CA SER A 23 -18.42 10.24 10.04
C SER A 23 -17.09 10.65 10.69
N GLY A 24 -16.92 11.94 11.02
CA GLY A 24 -15.68 12.50 11.55
C GLY A 24 -15.23 11.90 12.90
N GLY A 25 -16.12 11.23 13.63
CA GLY A 25 -15.77 10.51 14.86
C GLY A 25 -15.17 9.12 14.65
N TRP A 26 -15.26 8.56 13.43
CA TRP A 26 -14.72 7.24 13.09
C TRP A 26 -13.36 7.33 12.42
N ILE A 27 -13.07 8.46 11.78
CA ILE A 27 -11.79 8.74 11.14
C ILE A 27 -10.79 9.14 12.22
N HIS A 28 -9.70 8.38 12.34
CA HIS A 28 -8.65 8.75 13.27
C HIS A 28 -8.00 10.07 12.87
N ARG A 29 -7.61 10.90 13.84
CA ARG A 29 -6.97 12.19 13.56
C ARG A 29 -5.70 12.04 12.69
N ASP A 30 -5.07 10.88 12.80
CA ASP A 30 -3.82 10.52 12.11
C ASP A 30 -4.05 9.77 10.78
N SER A 31 -5.28 9.70 10.26
CA SER A 31 -5.53 9.00 8.99
C SER A 31 -4.80 9.64 7.80
N TRP A 32 -4.44 10.93 7.90
CA TRP A 32 -3.57 11.60 6.93
C TRP A 32 -2.14 11.02 6.93
N ASP A 33 -1.61 10.66 8.09
CA ASP A 33 -0.28 10.04 8.21
C ASP A 33 -0.29 8.64 7.59
N MET A 34 -1.37 7.87 7.78
CA MET A 34 -1.54 6.58 7.09
C MET A 34 -1.58 6.74 5.58
N LEU A 35 -2.32 7.73 5.08
CA LEU A 35 -2.44 8.02 3.65
C LEU A 35 -1.08 8.38 3.05
N ALA A 36 -0.32 9.24 3.73
CA ALA A 36 1.04 9.61 3.35
C ALA A 36 1.97 8.40 3.37
N PHE A 37 1.87 7.55 4.40
CA PHE A 37 2.65 6.32 4.53
C PHE A 37 2.38 5.33 3.39
N PHE A 38 1.11 5.06 3.07
CA PHE A 38 0.75 4.18 1.95
C PHE A 38 1.12 4.78 0.59
N GLY A 39 1.05 6.10 0.43
CA GLY A 39 1.55 6.81 -0.75
C GLY A 39 3.05 6.63 -0.94
N CYS A 40 3.84 6.83 0.13
CA CYS A 40 5.28 6.59 0.15
C CYS A 40 5.62 5.12 -0.15
N LEU A 41 4.90 4.17 0.45
CA LEU A 41 5.07 2.73 0.17
C LEU A 41 4.80 2.38 -1.29
N GLY A 42 3.73 2.94 -1.87
CA GLY A 42 3.40 2.73 -3.28
C GLY A 42 4.46 3.32 -4.21
N PHE A 43 4.99 4.49 -3.87
CA PHE A 43 6.11 5.10 -4.61
C PHE A 43 7.40 4.27 -4.51
N LEU A 44 7.72 3.78 -3.31
CA LEU A 44 8.87 2.92 -3.07
C LEU A 44 8.76 1.62 -3.87
N ASN A 45 7.60 0.96 -3.82
CA ASN A 45 7.31 -0.24 -4.62
C ASN A 45 7.47 0.03 -6.11
N TYR A 46 6.95 1.15 -6.61
CA TYR A 46 7.12 1.53 -8.00
C TYR A 46 8.58 1.63 -8.41
N ARG A 47 9.40 2.33 -7.63
CA ARG A 47 10.84 2.47 -7.89
C ARG A 47 11.57 1.13 -7.82
N LEU A 48 11.21 0.26 -6.87
CA LEU A 48 11.76 -1.10 -6.75
C LEU A 48 11.43 -1.94 -7.98
N ILE A 49 10.17 -1.93 -8.41
CA ILE A 49 9.71 -2.68 -9.57
C ILE A 49 10.34 -2.14 -10.86
N GLU A 50 10.42 -0.82 -11.04
CA GLU A 50 11.05 -0.16 -12.19
C GLU A 50 12.54 -0.53 -12.31
N ARG A 51 13.27 -0.56 -11.20
CA ARG A 51 14.66 -1.06 -11.16
C ARG A 51 14.75 -2.55 -11.45
N GLY A 52 13.83 -3.36 -10.91
CA GLY A 52 13.76 -4.79 -11.17
C GLY A 52 13.50 -5.15 -12.64
N PHE A 53 12.82 -4.27 -13.40
CA PHE A 53 12.62 -4.43 -14.84
C PHE A 53 13.85 -4.09 -15.69
N ALA A 54 14.73 -3.21 -15.22
CA ALA A 54 15.92 -2.80 -15.98
C ALA A 54 17.01 -3.90 -16.06
N ASP A 55 17.01 -4.85 -15.12
CA ASP A 55 18.15 -5.75 -14.84
C ASP A 55 17.93 -7.22 -15.27
N ARG A 56 17.07 -7.43 -16.28
CA ARG A 56 16.55 -8.72 -16.81
C ARG A 56 15.30 -9.26 -16.10
N GLU A 57 14.35 -9.71 -16.91
CA GLU A 57 13.01 -10.18 -16.52
C GLU A 57 13.03 -11.34 -15.49
N GLU A 58 14.12 -12.09 -15.40
CA GLU A 58 14.28 -13.19 -14.43
C GLU A 58 14.28 -12.72 -12.97
N LYS A 59 14.80 -11.52 -12.68
CA LYS A 59 14.84 -10.99 -11.31
C LYS A 59 13.53 -10.34 -10.87
N PHE A 60 12.55 -10.23 -11.77
CA PHE A 60 11.26 -9.59 -11.49
C PHE A 60 10.56 -10.21 -10.28
N VAL A 61 10.49 -11.54 -10.22
CA VAL A 61 9.81 -12.27 -9.13
C VAL A 61 10.51 -12.01 -7.80
N THR A 62 11.85 -12.04 -7.79
CA THR A 62 12.66 -11.79 -6.58
C THR A 62 12.48 -10.36 -6.07
N PHE A 63 12.52 -9.36 -6.96
CA PHE A 63 12.28 -7.97 -6.58
C PHE A 63 10.85 -7.74 -6.08
N TYR A 64 9.86 -8.39 -6.70
CA TYR A 64 8.47 -8.30 -6.28
C TYR A 64 8.21 -8.94 -4.91
N LEU A 65 8.72 -10.15 -4.68
CA LEU A 65 8.64 -10.79 -3.36
C LEU A 65 9.40 -9.98 -2.30
N GLY A 66 10.58 -9.47 -2.64
CA GLY A 66 11.36 -8.60 -1.75
C GLY A 66 10.62 -7.31 -1.41
N SER A 67 9.96 -6.67 -2.38
CA SER A 67 9.19 -5.45 -2.13
C SER A 67 7.94 -5.72 -1.28
N MET A 68 7.32 -6.89 -1.43
CA MET A 68 6.21 -7.33 -0.58
C MET A 68 6.65 -7.56 0.87
N VAL A 69 7.79 -8.21 1.09
CA VAL A 69 8.36 -8.40 2.44
C VAL A 69 8.75 -7.07 3.07
N LEU A 70 9.44 -6.20 2.32
CA LEU A 70 9.83 -4.87 2.79
C LEU A 70 8.59 -4.05 3.20
N ARG A 71 7.54 -4.09 2.38
CA ARG A 71 6.27 -3.44 2.67
C ARG A 71 5.65 -3.96 3.96
N MET A 72 5.65 -5.28 4.19
CA MET A 72 5.13 -5.87 5.41
C MET A 72 5.92 -5.38 6.63
N ILE A 73 7.26 -5.42 6.57
CA ILE A 73 8.13 -4.95 7.66
C ILE A 73 7.89 -3.47 7.97
N LEU A 74 7.85 -2.62 6.95
CA LEU A 74 7.59 -1.18 7.12
C LEU A 74 6.21 -0.93 7.75
N SER A 75 5.20 -1.72 7.35
CA SER A 75 3.84 -1.61 7.90
C SER A 75 3.82 -1.99 9.39
N PHE A 76 4.52 -3.05 9.77
CA PHE A 76 4.67 -3.43 11.19
C PHE A 76 5.45 -2.38 11.98
N ALA A 77 6.52 -1.83 11.42
CA ALA A 77 7.31 -0.78 12.06
C ALA A 77 6.45 0.47 12.32
N PHE A 78 5.62 0.87 11.35
CA PHE A 78 4.68 1.97 11.49
C PHE A 78 3.69 1.73 12.63
N LEU A 79 3.05 0.55 12.66
CA LEU A 79 2.15 0.17 13.75
C LEU A 79 2.85 0.19 15.12
N LEU A 80 4.10 -0.30 15.19
CA LEU A 80 4.89 -0.33 16.43
C LEU A 80 5.21 1.08 16.95
N VAL A 81 5.54 2.02 16.07
CA VAL A 81 5.80 3.42 16.44
C VAL A 81 4.56 4.03 17.10
N TYR A 82 3.37 3.86 16.50
CA TYR A 82 2.12 4.37 17.06
C TYR A 82 1.70 3.65 18.35
N LEU A 83 2.04 2.36 18.48
CA LEU A 83 1.85 1.61 19.72
C LEU A 83 2.71 2.19 20.87
N LEU A 84 3.98 2.52 20.60
CA LEU A 84 4.89 3.10 21.59
C LEU A 84 4.53 4.55 21.97
N LEU A 85 3.92 5.30 21.04
CA LEU A 85 3.42 6.65 21.29
C LEU A 85 2.15 6.70 22.15
N GLY A 86 1.54 5.55 22.46
CA GLY A 86 0.40 5.47 23.36
C GLY A 86 -0.91 6.02 22.78
N ALA A 87 -1.14 5.85 21.48
CA ALA A 87 -2.36 6.32 20.82
C ALA A 87 -3.63 5.72 21.48
N LEU A 88 -4.51 6.60 21.97
CA LEU A 88 -5.67 6.26 22.83
C LEU A 88 -6.70 5.32 22.18
N ASP A 89 -6.64 5.14 20.86
CA ASP A 89 -7.67 4.47 20.04
C ASP A 89 -7.05 3.45 19.08
N PHE A 90 -6.02 2.76 19.55
CA PHE A 90 -5.25 1.75 18.82
C PHE A 90 -6.11 0.75 18.02
N LYS A 91 -7.29 0.37 18.52
CA LYS A 91 -8.20 -0.57 17.84
C LYS A 91 -8.76 -0.01 16.52
N HIS A 92 -9.26 1.22 16.53
CA HIS A 92 -9.79 1.88 15.34
C HIS A 92 -8.66 2.15 14.34
N PHE A 93 -7.51 2.59 14.84
CA PHE A 93 -6.30 2.83 14.04
C PHE A 93 -5.84 1.57 13.28
N ILE A 94 -5.73 0.42 13.95
CA ILE A 94 -5.34 -0.84 13.28
C ILE A 94 -6.36 -1.22 12.21
N LEU A 95 -7.65 -1.09 12.49
CA LEU A 95 -8.70 -1.48 11.54
C LEU A 95 -8.62 -0.64 10.27
N GLU A 96 -8.52 0.68 10.40
CA GLU A 96 -8.33 1.58 9.25
C GLU A 96 -7.06 1.27 8.48
N PHE A 97 -5.95 1.10 9.20
CA PHE A 97 -4.66 0.76 8.60
C PHE A 97 -4.72 -0.55 7.82
N PHE A 98 -5.40 -1.57 8.37
CA PHE A 98 -5.53 -2.88 7.76
C PHE A 98 -6.42 -2.84 6.51
N VAL A 99 -7.52 -2.09 6.54
CA VAL A 99 -8.39 -1.88 5.37
C VAL A 99 -7.62 -1.17 4.26
N LEU A 100 -6.90 -0.09 4.58
CA LEU A 100 -6.05 0.61 3.61
C LEU A 100 -4.94 -0.29 3.07
N TYR A 101 -4.31 -1.08 3.94
CA TYR A 101 -3.29 -2.04 3.53
C TYR A 101 -3.86 -3.03 2.51
N LEU A 102 -5.00 -3.67 2.80
CA LEU A 102 -5.63 -4.61 1.88
C LEU A 102 -6.02 -3.96 0.56
N PHE A 103 -6.57 -2.74 0.62
CA PHE A 103 -6.95 -1.98 -0.57
C PHE A 103 -5.73 -1.70 -1.46
N PHE A 104 -4.67 -1.12 -0.92
CA PHE A 104 -3.44 -0.85 -1.69
C PHE A 104 -2.75 -2.15 -2.15
N ALA A 105 -2.77 -3.22 -1.34
CA ALA A 105 -2.23 -4.52 -1.74
C ALA A 105 -2.99 -5.10 -2.94
N GLY A 106 -4.32 -5.11 -2.89
CA GLY A 106 -5.16 -5.66 -3.96
C GLY A 106 -4.88 -5.00 -5.31
N PHE A 107 -4.76 -3.67 -5.34
CA PHE A 107 -4.41 -2.94 -6.56
C PHE A 107 -3.01 -3.27 -7.09
N GLU A 108 -2.02 -3.45 -6.21
CA GLU A 108 -0.68 -3.90 -6.61
C GLU A 108 -0.70 -5.32 -7.19
N PHE A 109 -1.40 -6.25 -6.53
CA PHE A 109 -1.53 -7.64 -6.98
C PHE A 109 -2.20 -7.75 -8.35
N ALA A 110 -3.35 -7.10 -8.56
CA ALA A 110 -4.03 -7.09 -9.84
C ALA A 110 -3.11 -6.62 -10.98
N GLY A 111 -2.20 -5.69 -10.64
CA GLY A 111 -1.22 -5.20 -11.56
C GLY A 111 -0.13 -6.22 -11.93
N VAL A 112 0.43 -6.91 -10.95
CA VAL A 112 1.49 -7.89 -11.16
C VAL A 112 0.96 -9.18 -11.78
N TYR A 113 -0.24 -9.61 -11.41
CA TYR A 113 -0.87 -10.84 -11.90
C TYR A 113 -1.04 -10.85 -13.43
N ARG A 114 -1.43 -9.71 -14.03
CA ARG A 114 -1.50 -9.56 -15.50
C ARG A 114 -0.14 -9.71 -16.18
N LYS A 115 0.95 -9.30 -15.53
CA LYS A 115 2.31 -9.44 -16.10
C LYS A 115 2.83 -10.86 -15.95
N LEU A 116 2.63 -11.49 -14.78
CA LEU A 116 3.00 -12.89 -14.54
C LEU A 116 2.30 -13.85 -15.50
N ARG A 117 1.03 -13.61 -15.83
CA ARG A 117 0.29 -14.42 -16.82
C ARG A 117 0.98 -14.44 -18.19
N HIS A 118 1.49 -13.29 -18.64
CA HIS A 118 2.19 -13.18 -19.92
C HIS A 118 3.54 -13.88 -19.92
N PHE A 119 4.24 -13.92 -18.78
CA PHE A 119 5.48 -14.69 -18.62
C PHE A 119 5.24 -16.20 -18.64
N SER A 120 4.13 -16.67 -18.07
CA SER A 120 3.77 -18.09 -18.06
C SER A 120 3.46 -18.64 -19.45
N GLU A 121 2.86 -17.84 -20.33
CA GLU A 121 2.55 -18.23 -21.72
C GLU A 121 3.77 -18.22 -22.66
N LYS A 122 4.88 -17.58 -22.27
CA LYS A 122 6.10 -17.45 -23.09
C LYS A 122 7.15 -18.54 -22.87
N LYS A 123 6.85 -19.57 -22.08
CA LYS A 123 7.76 -20.71 -21.89
C LYS A 123 7.66 -21.66 -23.10
N PRO A 124 8.76 -21.91 -23.84
CA PRO A 124 8.78 -22.90 -24.92
C PRO A 124 8.61 -24.32 -24.40
#